data_AF-A0AAD5QD79-F1
#
_entry.id   AF-A0AAD5QD79-F1
#
_cell.length_a   1.000
_cell.length_b   1.000
_cell.length_c   1.000
_cell.angle_alpha   90.00
_cell.angle_beta   90.00
_cell.angle_gamma   90.00
#
_symmetry.space_group_name_H-M   'P 1'
#
loop_
_entity.id
_entity.type
_entity.pdbx_description
1 polymer ?
#
loop_
_entity_poly.entity_id
_entity_poly.type
_entity_poly.pdbx_seq_one_letter_code
_entity_poly.pdbx_strand_id
1 'polypeptide(L)'
;MSHPSATRMTPTLLPQDSMRGLRKPRRVSATVPGLLSTGMPRSTPAPPPAPAPAPTAKRPSAKLLAAAGLDLFRQGLAFDGVLPPRQEPRHPAVSPNLLSIPEDGAVQSGSSDSQLIVIIGGPLNGRGEPGVWVSNRIAKAIQVYWQVIQAFSEAGEDEENADSDHAARMAASLCYVAPTGGESGEEGIVETEAMRNALVGMGVSPHRILMDCSATSIVQNAMQLVHVIRHLRIQTLHVVTSEFHLPRVQRCYEQLFAGAAPDLPIRLVFHSAPDGLSPAERVARQKAEQQLQLTTQAELDAALGQLQAHHRRLSTQRRNHHSPSKPRFESAV
;
A
#
# COMPACT_ATOMS: atom_id res chain seq x y z
N MET A 1 17.21 40.31 -38.90
CA MET A 1 15.79 39.97 -39.18
C MET A 1 15.80 38.64 -39.92
N SER A 2 15.62 37.56 -39.17
CA SER A 2 15.75 36.18 -39.63
C SER A 2 14.50 35.43 -39.19
N HIS A 3 13.71 34.99 -40.15
CA HIS A 3 12.50 34.19 -39.92
C HIS A 3 12.89 32.76 -39.49
N PRO A 4 12.20 32.17 -38.49
CA PRO A 4 12.27 30.73 -38.29
C PRO A 4 11.21 30.01 -39.13
N SER A 5 11.67 29.00 -39.87
CA SER A 5 10.86 28.04 -40.61
C SER A 5 9.99 27.21 -39.67
N ALA A 6 8.67 27.24 -39.89
CA ALA A 6 7.71 26.40 -39.20
C ALA A 6 7.62 25.02 -39.88
N THR A 7 8.12 23.99 -39.20
CA THR A 7 7.97 22.59 -39.64
C THR A 7 6.57 22.10 -39.28
N ARG A 8 5.71 21.94 -40.29
CA ARG A 8 4.38 21.31 -40.18
C ARG A 8 4.54 19.81 -39.91
N MET A 9 3.98 19.33 -38.80
CA MET A 9 3.72 17.90 -38.62
C MET A 9 2.32 17.56 -39.14
N THR A 10 2.27 16.65 -40.10
CA THR A 10 1.07 15.97 -40.59
C THR A 10 0.69 14.81 -39.67
N PRO A 11 -0.58 14.65 -39.28
CA PRO A 11 -1.03 13.45 -38.58
C PRO A 11 -1.30 12.32 -39.58
N THR A 12 -0.58 11.21 -39.41
CA THR A 12 -0.78 9.97 -40.15
C THR A 12 -2.04 9.26 -39.66
N LEU A 13 -3.05 9.22 -40.53
CA LEU A 13 -4.23 8.37 -40.43
C LEU A 13 -3.83 6.88 -40.56
N LEU A 14 -4.35 6.04 -39.67
CA LEU A 14 -4.41 4.58 -39.85
C LEU A 14 -5.83 4.08 -39.52
N PRO A 15 -6.24 2.94 -40.12
CA PRO A 15 -7.59 2.75 -40.62
C PRO A 15 -8.53 2.09 -39.62
N GLN A 16 -9.81 2.47 -39.76
CA GLN A 16 -10.95 1.68 -39.34
C GLN A 16 -11.06 0.39 -40.18
N ASP A 17 -11.66 -0.63 -39.55
CA ASP A 17 -12.22 -1.90 -40.06
C ASP A 17 -11.48 -3.12 -39.49
N SER A 18 -12.13 -4.19 -39.03
CA SER A 18 -13.54 -4.55 -38.89
C SER A 18 -13.58 -5.89 -38.15
N MET A 19 -14.80 -6.33 -37.81
CA MET A 19 -15.23 -7.70 -37.49
C MET A 19 -15.18 -8.10 -36.00
N ARG A 20 -16.14 -8.80 -35.41
CA ARG A 20 -17.52 -9.21 -35.75
C ARG A 20 -17.94 -10.07 -34.54
N GLY A 21 -19.09 -9.82 -33.92
CA GLY A 21 -19.51 -10.61 -32.75
C GLY A 21 -20.93 -10.33 -32.26
N LEU A 22 -21.87 -10.25 -33.20
CA LEU A 22 -23.31 -10.09 -32.95
C LEU A 22 -23.86 -11.24 -32.08
N ARG A 23 -24.41 -10.90 -30.90
CA ARG A 23 -25.48 -11.70 -30.27
C ARG A 23 -26.71 -10.82 -30.06
N LYS A 24 -27.79 -11.22 -30.72
CA LYS A 24 -29.13 -10.60 -30.72
C LYS A 24 -29.82 -10.77 -29.37
N PRO A 25 -30.52 -9.75 -28.83
CA PRO A 25 -31.61 -9.97 -27.89
C PRO A 25 -32.93 -10.23 -28.63
N ARG A 26 -33.67 -11.17 -28.06
CA ARG A 26 -34.89 -11.81 -28.53
C ARG A 26 -36.06 -10.81 -28.48
N ARG A 27 -36.77 -10.65 -29.61
CA ARG A 27 -38.03 -9.90 -29.73
C ARG A 27 -39.10 -10.54 -28.85
N VAL A 28 -39.73 -9.75 -27.99
CA VAL A 28 -41.02 -10.08 -27.36
C VAL A 28 -42.10 -9.56 -28.30
N SER A 29 -42.87 -10.48 -28.90
CA SER A 29 -43.98 -10.16 -29.79
C SER A 29 -45.24 -9.79 -29.02
N ALA A 30 -45.97 -8.87 -29.64
CA ALA A 30 -47.18 -8.24 -29.18
C ALA A 30 -48.40 -9.17 -29.06
N THR A 31 -49.25 -8.76 -28.13
CA THR A 31 -50.63 -9.12 -27.86
C THR A 31 -51.55 -8.91 -29.06
N VAL A 32 -52.39 -9.91 -29.38
CA VAL A 32 -53.66 -9.75 -30.12
C VAL A 32 -54.69 -10.70 -29.49
N PRO A 33 -55.95 -10.27 -29.26
CA PRO A 33 -56.98 -11.07 -28.61
C PRO A 33 -57.90 -11.78 -29.63
N GLY A 34 -58.45 -12.95 -29.27
CA GLY A 34 -59.53 -13.56 -30.04
C GLY A 34 -59.98 -14.95 -29.59
N LEU A 35 -61.23 -15.01 -29.13
CA LEU A 35 -62.21 -16.09 -29.31
C LEU A 35 -62.15 -17.37 -28.44
N LEU A 36 -63.05 -17.35 -27.44
CA LEU A 36 -64.06 -18.36 -27.10
C LEU A 36 -63.90 -19.75 -27.74
N SER A 37 -63.58 -20.75 -26.90
CA SER A 37 -64.11 -22.10 -27.08
C SER A 37 -64.14 -22.85 -25.74
N THR A 38 -65.31 -23.39 -25.44
CA THR A 38 -65.71 -24.15 -24.26
C THR A 38 -65.16 -25.57 -24.32
N GLY A 39 -64.42 -26.00 -23.29
CA GLY A 39 -63.98 -27.39 -23.14
C GLY A 39 -63.62 -27.71 -21.70
N MET A 40 -64.40 -28.60 -21.07
CA MET A 40 -64.27 -29.09 -19.70
C MET A 40 -62.88 -29.73 -19.43
N PRO A 41 -62.28 -29.52 -18.25
CA PRO A 41 -61.00 -30.12 -17.90
C PRO A 41 -61.15 -31.57 -17.40
N ARG A 42 -60.43 -32.51 -18.03
CA ARG A 42 -60.11 -33.81 -17.43
C ARG A 42 -58.93 -33.64 -16.48
N SER A 43 -59.18 -33.91 -15.21
CA SER A 43 -58.20 -34.01 -14.14
C SER A 43 -57.21 -35.13 -14.42
N THR A 44 -55.93 -34.78 -14.55
CA THR A 44 -54.80 -35.71 -14.46
C THR A 44 -54.18 -35.58 -13.06
N PRO A 45 -53.91 -36.68 -12.34
CA PRO A 45 -53.31 -36.63 -11.02
C PRO A 45 -51.85 -36.19 -11.10
N ALA A 46 -51.47 -35.28 -10.20
CA ALA A 46 -50.11 -34.78 -10.06
C ALA A 46 -49.13 -35.90 -9.64
N PRO A 47 -47.89 -35.92 -10.18
CA PRO A 47 -46.84 -36.81 -9.70
C PRO A 47 -46.42 -36.44 -8.26
N PRO A 48 -45.99 -37.42 -7.45
CA PRO A 48 -45.58 -37.18 -6.07
C PRO A 48 -44.32 -36.30 -5.99
N PRO A 49 -44.19 -35.47 -4.94
CA PRO A 49 -43.02 -34.62 -4.74
C PRO A 49 -41.75 -35.46 -4.50
N ALA A 50 -40.66 -35.05 -5.13
CA ALA A 50 -39.35 -35.66 -4.95
C ALA A 50 -38.88 -35.53 -3.48
N PRO A 51 -38.16 -36.55 -2.95
CA PRO A 51 -37.66 -36.53 -1.58
C PRO A 51 -36.64 -35.40 -1.37
N ALA A 52 -36.74 -34.75 -0.22
CA ALA A 52 -35.85 -33.67 0.18
C ALA A 52 -34.38 -34.16 0.27
N PRO A 53 -33.40 -33.34 -0.15
CA PRO A 53 -31.99 -33.69 -0.02
C PRO A 53 -31.59 -33.77 1.46
N ALA A 54 -30.87 -34.84 1.80
CA ALA A 54 -30.33 -35.09 3.13
C ALA A 54 -29.40 -33.94 3.58
N PRO A 55 -29.35 -33.62 4.90
CA PRO A 55 -28.47 -32.59 5.42
C PRO A 55 -27.01 -32.93 5.14
N THR A 56 -26.36 -32.08 4.35
CA THR A 56 -24.92 -32.16 4.10
C THR A 56 -24.17 -31.98 5.41
N ALA A 57 -23.36 -32.99 5.74
CA ALA A 57 -22.50 -32.97 6.91
C ALA A 57 -21.59 -31.74 6.88
N LYS A 58 -21.70 -30.91 7.93
CA LYS A 58 -20.85 -29.74 8.16
C LYS A 58 -19.38 -30.20 8.17
N ARG A 59 -18.59 -29.74 7.19
CA ARG A 59 -17.14 -29.90 7.20
C ARG A 59 -16.58 -29.24 8.46
N PRO A 60 -15.76 -29.94 9.27
CA PRO A 60 -15.13 -29.33 10.43
C PRO A 60 -14.20 -28.20 9.96
N SER A 61 -14.31 -27.09 10.67
CA SER A 61 -13.73 -25.80 10.35
C SER A 61 -12.20 -25.81 10.37
N ALA A 62 -11.59 -25.18 9.36
CA ALA A 62 -10.15 -24.92 9.25
C ALA A 62 -9.54 -24.20 10.47
N LYS A 63 -10.37 -23.63 11.34
CA LYS A 63 -9.95 -22.99 12.61
C LYS A 63 -9.31 -23.98 13.61
N LEU A 64 -9.63 -25.28 13.55
CA LEU A 64 -8.99 -26.29 14.40
C LEU A 64 -7.57 -26.66 13.94
N LEU A 65 -7.28 -26.56 12.64
CA LEU A 65 -5.95 -26.88 12.10
C LEU A 65 -4.94 -25.74 12.34
N ALA A 66 -5.38 -24.49 12.31
CA ALA A 66 -4.51 -23.35 12.63
C ALA A 66 -4.07 -23.34 14.11
N ALA A 67 -4.94 -23.75 15.04
CA ALA A 67 -4.61 -23.86 16.46
C ALA A 67 -3.62 -25.00 16.75
N ALA A 68 -3.75 -26.14 16.07
CA ALA A 68 -2.82 -27.26 16.21
C ALA A 68 -1.43 -26.97 15.58
N GLY A 69 -1.38 -26.20 14.49
CA GLY A 69 -0.13 -25.82 13.84
C GLY A 69 0.73 -24.84 14.66
N LEU A 70 0.10 -23.95 15.44
CA LEU A 70 0.83 -23.00 16.28
C LEU A 70 1.45 -23.65 17.52
N ASP A 71 0.83 -24.71 18.06
CA ASP A 71 1.32 -25.40 19.25
C ASP A 71 2.51 -26.32 18.94
N LEU A 72 2.54 -26.91 17.74
CA LEU A 72 3.70 -27.65 17.22
C LEU A 72 4.95 -26.77 17.04
N PHE A 73 4.78 -25.47 16.76
CA PHE A 73 5.89 -24.53 16.66
C PHE A 73 6.43 -24.10 18.03
N ARG A 74 5.57 -24.12 19.07
CA ARG A 74 5.97 -23.80 20.44
C ARG A 74 6.61 -24.97 21.18
N GLN A 75 6.22 -26.20 20.85
CA GLN A 75 6.74 -27.40 21.53
C GLN A 75 8.08 -27.91 21.00
N GLY A 76 8.62 -27.30 19.94
CA GLY A 76 9.91 -27.68 19.39
C GLY A 76 9.85 -29.06 18.72
N LEU A 77 10.05 -29.10 17.41
CA LEU A 77 10.25 -30.34 16.67
C LEU A 77 11.54 -31.02 17.18
N ALA A 78 11.42 -31.80 18.24
CA ALA A 78 12.40 -32.80 18.61
C ALA A 78 12.32 -33.92 17.57
N PHE A 79 13.16 -33.85 16.55
CA PHE A 79 13.44 -35.01 15.72
C PHE A 79 14.25 -36.00 16.57
N ASP A 80 13.68 -37.19 16.78
CA ASP A 80 14.34 -38.30 17.47
C ASP A 80 15.68 -38.64 16.78
N GLY A 81 16.76 -38.59 17.55
CA GLY A 81 17.99 -39.33 17.25
C GLY A 81 19.25 -38.53 16.89
N VAL A 82 19.21 -37.21 16.79
CA VAL A 82 20.43 -36.40 16.61
C VAL A 82 20.55 -35.41 17.76
N LEU A 83 21.33 -35.75 18.78
CA LEU A 83 21.75 -34.81 19.80
C LEU A 83 22.58 -33.72 19.11
N PRO A 84 22.14 -32.45 19.07
CA PRO A 84 22.98 -31.38 18.56
C PRO A 84 24.24 -31.31 19.43
N PRO A 85 25.44 -31.11 18.83
CA PRO A 85 26.65 -30.94 19.60
C PRO A 85 26.45 -29.80 20.59
N ARG A 86 26.84 -30.02 21.85
CA ARG A 86 26.76 -29.02 22.94
C ARG A 86 27.37 -27.70 22.46
N GLN A 87 26.51 -26.77 22.07
CA GLN A 87 26.90 -25.42 21.75
C GLN A 87 26.97 -24.67 23.08
N GLU A 88 28.18 -24.26 23.46
CA GLU A 88 28.36 -23.33 24.58
C GLU A 88 27.50 -22.08 24.34
N PRO A 89 26.88 -21.51 25.39
CA PRO A 89 26.06 -20.29 25.28
C PRO A 89 26.92 -19.14 24.76
N ARG A 90 26.91 -18.93 23.45
CA ARG A 90 27.52 -17.78 22.80
C ARG A 90 26.51 -16.64 22.82
N HIS A 91 26.89 -15.52 23.39
CA HIS A 91 26.09 -14.30 23.34
C HIS A 91 25.77 -13.97 21.87
N PRO A 92 24.50 -13.75 21.49
CA PRO A 92 24.08 -13.56 20.09
C PRO A 92 24.57 -12.25 19.43
N ALA A 93 25.50 -11.52 20.04
CA ALA A 93 25.82 -10.15 19.68
C ALA A 93 27.25 -9.90 19.17
N VAL A 94 28.12 -10.92 19.10
CA VAL A 94 29.52 -10.68 18.68
C VAL A 94 29.91 -11.64 17.56
N SER A 95 29.64 -11.22 16.33
CA SER A 95 30.26 -11.81 15.14
C SER A 95 31.76 -11.47 15.16
N PRO A 96 32.67 -12.46 15.25
CA PRO A 96 34.10 -12.21 15.48
C PRO A 96 34.86 -11.57 14.29
N ASN A 97 34.17 -11.18 13.21
CA ASN A 97 34.77 -10.63 11.98
C ASN A 97 34.17 -9.29 11.53
N LEU A 98 33.44 -8.58 12.38
CA LEU A 98 33.09 -7.19 12.08
C LEU A 98 34.28 -6.32 12.48
N LEU A 99 35.05 -5.87 11.47
CA LEU A 99 35.97 -4.75 11.61
C LEU A 99 35.23 -3.64 12.37
N SER A 100 35.83 -3.16 13.46
CA SER A 100 35.31 -2.09 14.30
C SER A 100 34.82 -0.94 13.44
N ILE A 101 33.50 -0.71 13.46
CA ILE A 101 32.88 0.45 12.82
C ILE A 101 33.55 1.69 13.44
N PRO A 102 34.19 2.57 12.66
CA PRO A 102 34.84 3.75 13.21
C PRO A 102 33.79 4.64 13.88
N GLU A 103 33.80 4.71 15.20
CA GLU A 103 32.80 5.46 16.00
C GLU A 103 33.02 6.99 15.97
N ASP A 104 34.17 7.47 15.49
CA ASP A 104 34.57 8.88 15.58
C ASP A 104 34.49 9.68 14.27
N GLY A 105 33.97 9.07 13.21
CA GLY A 105 33.63 9.82 12.00
C GLY A 105 32.31 10.55 12.23
N ALA A 106 32.34 11.85 12.53
CA ALA A 106 31.18 12.71 12.39
C ALA A 106 30.68 12.59 10.93
N VAL A 107 29.77 11.65 10.69
CA VAL A 107 29.11 11.46 9.40
C VAL A 107 28.46 12.79 9.10
N GLN A 108 29.11 13.56 8.23
CA GLN A 108 28.58 14.83 7.79
C GLN A 108 27.17 14.55 7.31
N SER A 109 26.22 15.33 7.81
CA SER A 109 24.80 15.21 7.48
C SER A 109 24.58 15.67 6.06
N GLY A 110 25.13 14.93 5.09
CA GLY A 110 24.75 15.02 3.70
C GLY A 110 23.26 14.77 3.63
N SER A 111 22.53 15.70 3.01
CA SER A 111 21.10 15.58 2.81
C SER A 111 20.83 14.34 1.98
N SER A 112 20.47 13.23 2.63
CA SER A 112 20.02 12.03 1.94
C SER A 112 18.64 12.32 1.36
N ASP A 113 18.55 12.44 0.04
CA ASP A 113 17.29 12.57 -0.72
C ASP A 113 16.50 11.24 -0.70
N SER A 114 16.20 10.72 0.50
CA SER A 114 15.48 9.46 0.61
C SER A 114 13.99 9.69 0.29
N GLN A 115 13.43 8.76 -0.48
CA GLN A 115 12.10 8.89 -1.03
C GLN A 115 11.26 7.65 -0.70
N LEU A 116 9.97 7.87 -0.49
CA LEU A 116 9.00 6.79 -0.27
C LEU A 116 7.83 6.91 -1.24
N ILE A 117 7.48 5.81 -1.88
CA ILE A 117 6.32 5.70 -2.78
C ILE A 117 5.25 4.88 -2.10
N VAL A 118 4.17 5.52 -1.68
CA VAL A 118 3.01 4.88 -1.07
C VAL A 118 1.98 4.53 -2.14
N ILE A 119 1.51 3.30 -2.14
CA ILE A 119 0.46 2.84 -3.05
C ILE A 119 -0.81 2.61 -2.25
N ILE A 120 -1.86 3.40 -2.51
CA ILE A 120 -3.14 3.27 -1.82
C ILE A 120 -3.83 1.96 -2.22
N GLY A 121 -4.21 1.15 -1.22
CA GLY A 121 -4.90 -0.13 -1.38
C GLY A 121 -6.30 -0.06 -1.97
N GLY A 122 -6.88 -1.22 -2.24
CA GLY A 122 -8.16 -1.34 -2.91
C GLY A 122 -8.53 -2.79 -3.20
N PRO A 123 -9.70 -3.00 -3.81
CA PRO A 123 -10.28 -4.33 -3.92
C PRO A 123 -9.39 -5.28 -4.72
N LEU A 124 -9.22 -6.49 -4.19
CA LEU A 124 -8.67 -7.62 -4.93
C LEU A 124 -9.74 -8.24 -5.85
N ASN A 125 -9.29 -8.97 -6.87
CA ASN A 125 -10.17 -9.78 -7.70
C ASN A 125 -10.52 -11.11 -6.99
N GLY A 126 -11.41 -11.92 -7.59
CA GLY A 126 -11.82 -13.21 -7.03
C GLY A 126 -10.72 -14.28 -6.97
N ARG A 127 -9.47 -13.97 -7.33
CA ARG A 127 -8.30 -14.84 -7.20
C ARG A 127 -7.33 -14.34 -6.11
N GLY A 128 -7.69 -13.28 -5.39
CA GLY A 128 -6.78 -12.64 -4.43
C GLY A 128 -5.66 -11.84 -5.08
N GLU A 129 -5.76 -11.53 -6.38
CA GLU A 129 -4.78 -10.69 -7.08
C GLU A 129 -5.24 -9.23 -7.09
N PRO A 130 -4.33 -8.26 -7.30
CA PRO A 130 -4.70 -6.86 -7.43
C PRO A 130 -5.81 -6.62 -8.46
N GLY A 131 -6.94 -6.04 -8.03
CA GLY A 131 -8.00 -5.63 -8.94
C GLY A 131 -7.55 -4.56 -9.94
N VAL A 132 -8.40 -4.22 -10.91
CA VAL A 132 -8.05 -3.29 -12.00
C VAL A 132 -7.48 -1.97 -11.48
N TRP A 133 -8.11 -1.37 -10.47
CA TRP A 133 -7.64 -0.10 -9.90
C TRP A 133 -6.31 -0.23 -9.17
N VAL A 134 -6.12 -1.31 -8.41
CA VAL A 134 -4.86 -1.56 -7.68
C VAL A 134 -3.74 -1.84 -8.67
N SER A 135 -3.99 -2.65 -9.70
CA SER A 135 -3.06 -2.89 -10.80
C SER A 135 -2.62 -1.61 -11.50
N ASN A 136 -3.55 -0.69 -11.80
CA ASN A 136 -3.21 0.60 -12.39
C ASN A 136 -2.35 1.47 -11.47
N ARG A 137 -2.61 1.44 -10.15
CA ARG A 137 -1.78 2.15 -9.16
C ARG A 137 -0.40 1.54 -9.04
N ILE A 138 -0.28 0.20 -9.06
CA ILE A 138 1.01 -0.49 -9.06
C ILE A 138 1.80 -0.09 -10.31
N ALA A 139 1.19 -0.14 -11.50
CA ALA A 139 1.85 0.27 -12.74
C ALA A 139 2.34 1.72 -12.67
N LYS A 140 1.52 2.64 -12.13
CA LYS A 140 1.92 4.03 -11.92
C LYS A 140 3.06 4.16 -10.91
N ALA A 141 3.02 3.42 -9.80
CA ALA A 141 4.06 3.42 -8.78
C ALA A 141 5.39 2.88 -9.32
N ILE A 142 5.36 1.85 -10.16
CA ILE A 142 6.54 1.32 -10.85
C ILE A 142 7.14 2.37 -11.78
N GLN A 143 6.31 3.10 -12.54
CA GLN A 143 6.79 4.21 -13.37
C GLN A 143 7.52 5.25 -12.52
N VAL A 144 6.92 5.69 -11.40
CA VAL A 144 7.51 6.68 -10.49
C VAL A 144 8.80 6.13 -9.87
N TYR A 145 8.80 4.86 -9.45
CA TYR A 145 9.97 4.20 -8.88
C TYR A 145 11.17 4.25 -9.83
N TRP A 146 11.00 3.83 -11.08
CA TRP A 146 12.10 3.85 -12.05
C TRP A 146 12.54 5.26 -12.43
N GLN A 147 11.63 6.24 -12.49
CA GLN A 147 12.00 7.65 -12.68
C GLN A 147 12.88 8.17 -11.55
N VAL A 148 12.55 7.82 -10.30
CA VAL A 148 13.35 8.21 -9.14
C VAL A 148 14.73 7.55 -9.18
N ILE A 149 14.79 6.25 -9.47
CA ILE A 149 16.08 5.53 -9.60
C ILE A 149 16.94 6.11 -10.73
N GLN A 150 16.35 6.43 -11.88
CA GLN A 150 17.05 7.03 -13.01
C GLN A 150 17.60 8.41 -12.66
N ALA A 151 16.79 9.27 -12.03
CA ALA A 151 17.23 10.61 -11.62
C ALA A 151 18.42 10.58 -10.67
N PHE A 152 18.50 9.57 -9.78
CA PHE A 152 19.67 9.37 -8.92
C PHE A 152 20.91 8.94 -9.69
N SER A 153 20.76 8.11 -10.73
CA SER A 153 21.87 7.70 -11.59
C SER A 153 22.45 8.88 -12.34
N GLU A 154 21.60 9.71 -12.94
CA GLU A 154 22.00 10.87 -13.75
C GLU A 154 22.65 11.97 -12.89
N ALA A 155 22.08 12.27 -11.72
CA ALA A 155 22.62 13.29 -10.82
C ALA A 155 24.04 12.99 -10.31
N GLY A 156 24.47 11.74 -10.41
CA GLY A 156 25.80 11.34 -10.02
C GLY A 156 26.86 11.46 -11.13
N GLU A 157 26.48 11.41 -12.41
CA GLU A 157 27.43 11.41 -13.54
C GLU A 157 28.09 12.79 -13.75
N ASP A 158 27.45 13.87 -13.31
CA ASP A 158 27.96 15.25 -13.46
C ASP A 158 29.11 15.61 -12.49
N GLU A 159 29.43 14.76 -11.49
CA GLU A 159 30.54 14.96 -10.54
C GLU A 159 31.76 14.06 -10.91
N GLU A 160 32.43 14.38 -12.01
CA GLU A 160 33.58 13.66 -12.62
C GLU A 160 34.87 13.59 -11.73
N ASN A 161 34.80 13.87 -10.42
CA ASN A 161 35.95 13.88 -9.49
C ASN A 161 35.68 13.24 -8.10
N ALA A 162 34.59 12.48 -7.91
CA ALA A 162 34.16 12.00 -6.59
C ALA A 162 34.09 10.46 -6.46
N ASP A 163 35.19 9.76 -6.75
CA ASP A 163 35.25 8.28 -6.85
C ASP A 163 34.90 7.47 -5.57
N SER A 164 34.82 8.10 -4.40
CA SER A 164 34.38 7.42 -3.16
C SER A 164 33.04 7.91 -2.61
N ASP A 165 32.69 9.17 -2.85
CA ASP A 165 31.49 9.80 -2.29
C ASP A 165 30.25 9.54 -3.15
N HIS A 166 30.43 9.33 -4.46
CA HIS A 166 29.36 9.06 -5.40
C HIS A 166 28.68 7.69 -5.15
N ALA A 167 29.47 6.61 -4.98
CA ALA A 167 28.93 5.29 -4.66
C ALA A 167 28.22 5.27 -3.28
N ALA A 168 28.76 6.03 -2.31
CA ALA A 168 28.13 6.23 -1.01
C ALA A 168 26.82 7.03 -1.10
N ARG A 169 26.75 8.04 -1.97
CA ARG A 169 25.52 8.81 -2.24
C ARG A 169 24.45 8.01 -2.99
N MET A 170 24.85 7.19 -3.97
CA MET A 170 23.96 6.23 -4.63
C MET A 170 23.45 5.16 -3.65
N ALA A 171 24.28 4.74 -2.68
CA ALA A 171 23.85 3.88 -1.59
C ALA A 171 22.95 4.61 -0.57
N ALA A 172 23.10 5.93 -0.40
CA ALA A 172 22.33 6.76 0.53
C ALA A 172 20.99 7.26 -0.04
N SER A 173 20.82 7.28 -1.38
CA SER A 173 19.55 7.64 -2.05
C SER A 173 18.62 6.43 -2.09
N LEU A 174 17.99 6.19 -0.94
CA LEU A 174 17.06 5.08 -0.74
C LEU A 174 15.67 5.46 -1.25
N CYS A 175 15.19 4.73 -2.26
CA CYS A 175 13.80 4.76 -2.70
C CYS A 175 13.08 3.51 -2.20
N TYR A 176 12.09 3.70 -1.33
CA TYR A 176 11.24 2.65 -0.80
C TYR A 176 9.85 2.68 -1.45
N VAL A 177 9.18 1.53 -1.47
CA VAL A 177 7.78 1.39 -1.90
C VAL A 177 6.97 0.81 -0.76
N ALA A 178 5.88 1.46 -0.37
CA ALA A 178 4.97 1.02 0.68
C ALA A 178 3.58 0.75 0.08
N PRO A 179 3.26 -0.50 -0.30
CA PRO A 179 1.88 -0.88 -0.50
C PRO A 179 1.10 -0.70 0.82
N THR A 180 -0.12 -0.21 0.70
CA THR A 180 -1.03 -0.07 1.85
C THR A 180 -2.30 -0.82 1.55
N GLY A 181 -2.92 -1.40 2.57
CA GLY A 181 -4.11 -2.21 2.39
C GLY A 181 -4.38 -3.05 3.63
N GLY A 182 -5.65 -3.40 3.82
CA GLY A 182 -6.07 -4.25 4.91
C GLY A 182 -6.23 -5.70 4.48
N GLU A 183 -6.83 -6.48 5.37
CA GLU A 183 -7.39 -7.79 5.03
C GLU A 183 -8.67 -7.59 4.21
N SER A 184 -8.75 -8.25 3.05
CA SER A 184 -9.93 -8.19 2.17
C SER A 184 -10.62 -9.55 2.08
N GLY A 185 -11.93 -9.57 2.35
CA GLY A 185 -12.80 -10.72 2.06
C GLY A 185 -12.77 -11.88 3.06
N GLU A 186 -13.47 -12.96 2.70
CA GLU A 186 -13.68 -14.16 3.55
C GLU A 186 -12.46 -15.08 3.62
N GLU A 187 -11.53 -14.98 2.67
CA GLU A 187 -10.36 -15.85 2.54
C GLU A 187 -9.14 -15.36 3.34
N GLY A 188 -9.24 -14.19 3.98
CA GLY A 188 -8.18 -13.59 4.79
C GLY A 188 -6.95 -13.17 3.98
N ILE A 189 -7.13 -12.86 2.70
CA ILE A 189 -6.04 -12.41 1.84
C ILE A 189 -5.76 -10.94 2.13
N VAL A 190 -4.52 -10.65 2.49
CA VAL A 190 -4.04 -9.30 2.80
C VAL A 190 -3.72 -8.58 1.49
N GLU A 191 -4.39 -7.45 1.24
CA GLU A 191 -4.20 -6.63 0.03
C GLU A 191 -2.72 -6.27 -0.18
N THR A 192 -2.04 -5.92 0.90
CA THR A 192 -0.62 -5.56 0.91
C THR A 192 0.27 -6.68 0.38
N GLU A 193 -0.03 -7.95 0.68
CA GLU A 193 0.75 -9.10 0.19
C GLU A 193 0.54 -9.31 -1.31
N ALA A 194 -0.70 -9.22 -1.79
CA ALA A 194 -1.02 -9.30 -3.20
C ALA A 194 -0.27 -8.21 -3.99
N MET A 195 -0.26 -6.98 -3.47
CA MET A 195 0.47 -5.86 -4.06
C MET A 195 1.99 -6.07 -4.04
N ARG A 196 2.56 -6.56 -2.92
CA ARG A 196 3.98 -6.90 -2.82
C ARG A 196 4.40 -7.91 -3.88
N ASN A 197 3.64 -8.98 -4.02
CA ASN A 197 3.95 -10.04 -4.99
C ASN A 197 3.94 -9.50 -6.43
N ALA A 198 2.98 -8.64 -6.75
CA ALA A 198 2.95 -7.94 -8.03
C ALA A 198 4.16 -7.02 -8.23
N LEU A 199 4.53 -6.22 -7.23
CA LEU A 199 5.72 -5.34 -7.28
C LEU A 199 7.02 -6.13 -7.51
N VAL A 200 7.19 -7.27 -6.81
CA VAL A 200 8.34 -8.15 -6.97
C VAL A 200 8.35 -8.76 -8.38
N GLY A 201 7.19 -9.21 -8.88
CA GLY A 201 7.05 -9.70 -10.25
C GLY A 201 7.40 -8.65 -11.32
N MET A 202 7.32 -7.36 -10.98
CA MET A 202 7.71 -6.24 -11.83
C MET A 202 9.16 -5.74 -11.60
N GLY A 203 9.95 -6.48 -10.82
CA GLY A 203 11.38 -6.23 -10.64
C GLY A 203 11.76 -5.32 -9.46
N VAL A 204 10.80 -4.95 -8.59
CA VAL A 204 11.14 -4.23 -7.35
C VAL A 204 11.76 -5.20 -6.35
N SER A 205 12.95 -4.86 -5.85
CA SER A 205 13.62 -5.65 -4.82
C SER A 205 12.73 -5.78 -3.57
N PRO A 206 12.50 -6.99 -3.04
CA PRO A 206 11.75 -7.19 -1.80
C PRO A 206 12.27 -6.38 -0.60
N HIS A 207 13.57 -6.08 -0.57
CA HIS A 207 14.20 -5.30 0.50
C HIS A 207 13.87 -3.80 0.45
N ARG A 208 13.29 -3.33 -0.66
CA ARG A 208 12.82 -1.95 -0.84
C ARG A 208 11.31 -1.81 -0.63
N ILE A 209 10.62 -2.91 -0.33
CA ILE A 209 9.17 -2.90 -0.11
C ILE A 209 8.90 -2.88 1.41
N LEU A 210 8.29 -1.80 1.88
CA LEU A 210 7.88 -1.64 3.28
C LEU A 210 6.45 -2.14 3.42
N MET A 211 6.27 -3.21 4.18
CA MET A 211 4.98 -3.85 4.39
C MET A 211 4.29 -3.28 5.62
N ASP A 212 3.07 -2.80 5.46
CA ASP A 212 2.12 -2.58 6.55
C ASP A 212 0.78 -3.22 6.19
N CYS A 213 0.37 -4.18 7.01
CA CYS A 213 -0.83 -4.97 6.82
C CYS A 213 -1.90 -4.66 7.87
N SER A 214 -1.64 -3.71 8.77
CA SER A 214 -2.44 -3.51 9.98
C SER A 214 -3.45 -2.37 9.85
N ALA A 215 -3.21 -1.44 8.92
CA ALA A 215 -4.06 -0.28 8.72
C ALA A 215 -5.35 -0.65 7.98
N THR A 216 -6.49 -0.25 8.56
CA THR A 216 -7.82 -0.48 7.99
C THR A 216 -8.40 0.75 7.28
N SER A 217 -7.69 1.89 7.32
CA SER A 217 -8.15 3.15 6.76
C SER A 217 -7.02 3.98 6.17
N ILE A 218 -7.37 4.97 5.35
CA ILE A 218 -6.40 5.90 4.75
C ILE A 218 -5.71 6.75 5.83
N VAL A 219 -6.45 7.12 6.89
CA VAL A 219 -5.89 7.89 8.01
C VAL A 219 -4.90 7.04 8.78
N GLN A 220 -5.25 5.80 9.13
CA GLN A 220 -4.34 4.89 9.82
C GLN A 220 -3.09 4.59 8.97
N ASN A 221 -3.24 4.33 7.68
CA ASN A 221 -2.12 4.15 6.76
C ASN A 221 -1.13 5.33 6.87
N ALA A 222 -1.63 6.56 6.76
CA ALA A 222 -0.78 7.74 6.86
C ALA A 222 -0.15 7.92 8.25
N MET A 223 -0.88 7.62 9.34
CA MET A 223 -0.34 7.69 10.71
C MET A 223 0.83 6.72 10.93
N GLN A 224 0.73 5.49 10.43
CA GLN A 224 1.76 4.48 10.61
C GLN A 224 3.04 4.86 9.88
N LEU A 225 2.91 5.47 8.71
CA LEU A 225 4.03 5.98 7.93
C LEU A 225 4.84 7.07 8.64
N VAL A 226 4.26 7.83 9.58
CA VAL A 226 4.97 8.91 10.28
C VAL A 226 6.24 8.39 10.98
N HIS A 227 6.18 7.21 11.60
CA HIS A 227 7.33 6.62 12.29
C HIS A 227 8.39 6.14 11.30
N VAL A 228 7.95 5.48 10.23
CA VAL A 228 8.80 4.99 9.16
C VAL A 228 9.55 6.15 8.49
N ILE A 229 8.83 7.22 8.16
CA ILE A 229 9.39 8.43 7.54
C ILE A 229 10.43 9.09 8.46
N ARG A 230 10.14 9.21 9.76
CA ARG A 230 11.13 9.73 10.73
C ARG A 230 12.38 8.85 10.80
N HIS A 231 12.19 7.54 10.89
CA HIS A 231 13.30 6.60 11.07
C HIS A 231 14.21 6.53 9.85
N LEU A 232 13.61 6.47 8.66
CA LEU A 232 14.32 6.39 7.37
C LEU A 232 14.73 7.78 6.83
N ARG A 233 14.39 8.86 7.55
CA ARG A 233 14.65 10.26 7.16
C ARG A 233 14.12 10.62 5.78
N ILE A 234 12.95 10.10 5.42
CA ILE A 234 12.30 10.34 4.11
C ILE A 234 12.03 11.83 3.93
N GLN A 235 12.51 12.38 2.82
CA GLN A 235 12.33 13.79 2.45
C GLN A 235 11.19 13.98 1.45
N THR A 236 10.99 13.03 0.54
CA THR A 236 9.89 13.10 -0.44
C THR A 236 8.97 11.90 -0.33
N LEU A 237 7.67 12.15 -0.16
CA LEU A 237 6.62 11.15 -0.10
C LEU A 237 5.75 11.23 -1.35
N HIS A 238 5.88 10.24 -2.21
CA HIS A 238 5.05 10.05 -3.39
C HIS A 238 3.82 9.25 -3.00
N VAL A 239 2.62 9.75 -3.26
CA VAL A 239 1.36 9.06 -2.95
C VAL A 239 0.64 8.72 -4.25
N VAL A 240 0.52 7.43 -4.54
CA VAL A 240 -0.08 6.90 -5.76
C VAL A 240 -1.50 6.39 -5.46
N THR A 241 -2.49 6.97 -6.12
CA THR A 241 -3.90 6.61 -5.94
C THR A 241 -4.68 6.77 -7.24
N SER A 242 -5.91 6.25 -7.29
CA SER A 242 -6.80 6.49 -8.43
C SER A 242 -7.33 7.93 -8.43
N GLU A 243 -7.60 8.47 -9.62
CA GLU A 243 -8.08 9.84 -9.81
C GLU A 243 -9.30 10.19 -8.94
N PHE A 244 -10.30 9.31 -8.90
CA PHE A 244 -11.50 9.54 -8.09
C PHE A 244 -11.25 9.51 -6.57
N HIS A 245 -10.20 8.82 -6.10
CA HIS A 245 -9.81 8.78 -4.68
C HIS A 245 -8.92 9.96 -4.27
N LEU A 246 -8.27 10.62 -5.24
CA LEU A 246 -7.21 11.59 -4.98
C LEU A 246 -7.63 12.73 -4.03
N PRO A 247 -8.80 13.38 -4.18
CA PRO A 247 -9.17 14.50 -3.31
C PRO A 247 -9.23 14.14 -1.82
N ARG A 248 -9.70 12.92 -1.49
CA ARG A 248 -9.78 12.45 -0.11
C ARG A 248 -8.40 12.09 0.44
N VAL A 249 -7.60 11.36 -0.34
CA VAL A 249 -6.24 10.97 0.03
C VAL A 249 -5.37 12.20 0.27
N GLN A 250 -5.40 13.16 -0.66
CA GLN A 250 -4.64 14.39 -0.58
C GLN A 250 -4.94 15.17 0.71
N ARG A 251 -6.23 15.41 0.99
CA ARG A 251 -6.67 16.07 2.23
C ARG A 251 -6.14 15.36 3.48
N CYS A 252 -6.23 14.04 3.56
CA CYS A 252 -5.78 13.28 4.73
C CYS A 252 -4.26 13.40 4.93
N TYR A 253 -3.48 13.19 3.88
CA TYR A 253 -2.02 13.22 3.95
C TYR A 253 -1.52 14.64 4.26
N GLU A 254 -2.02 15.66 3.56
CA GLU A 254 -1.62 17.05 3.81
C GLU A 254 -1.89 17.48 5.24
N GLN A 255 -3.10 17.20 5.77
CA GLN A 255 -3.43 17.58 7.14
C GLN A 255 -2.62 16.80 8.17
N LEU A 256 -2.43 15.48 7.99
CA LEU A 256 -1.63 14.67 8.92
C LEU A 256 -0.17 15.12 8.94
N PHE A 257 0.48 15.29 7.79
CA PHE A 257 1.90 15.65 7.77
C PHE A 257 2.14 17.11 8.18
N ALA A 258 1.22 18.04 7.86
CA ALA A 258 1.30 19.40 8.37
C ALA A 258 1.06 19.49 9.90
N GLY A 259 0.13 18.69 10.43
CA GLY A 259 -0.29 18.77 11.83
C GLY A 259 0.52 17.91 12.81
N ALA A 260 0.98 16.73 12.39
CA ALA A 260 1.60 15.73 13.26
C ALA A 260 3.12 15.74 13.26
N ALA A 261 3.72 16.31 12.22
CA ALA A 261 5.17 16.33 12.06
C ALA A 261 5.66 17.66 11.49
N PRO A 262 5.40 18.80 12.17
CA PRO A 262 5.92 20.09 11.74
C PRO A 262 7.46 20.13 11.73
N ASP A 263 8.09 19.22 12.46
CA ASP A 263 9.55 19.00 12.51
C ASP A 263 10.09 18.21 11.31
N LEU A 264 9.21 17.58 10.51
CA LEU A 264 9.60 16.81 9.34
C LEU A 264 9.36 17.63 8.06
N PRO A 265 10.42 18.13 7.39
CA PRO A 265 10.30 18.82 6.12
C PRO A 265 10.04 17.81 4.99
N ILE A 266 8.85 17.19 4.97
CA ILE A 266 8.47 16.22 3.94
C ILE A 266 7.78 16.95 2.78
N ARG A 267 8.27 16.71 1.57
CA ARG A 267 7.60 17.10 0.34
C ARG A 267 6.59 16.02 -0.07
N LEU A 268 5.32 16.39 -0.15
CA LEU A 268 4.26 15.52 -0.65
C LEU A 268 4.12 15.68 -2.17
N VAL A 269 4.09 14.56 -2.90
CA VAL A 269 3.85 14.53 -4.36
C VAL A 269 2.77 13.51 -4.67
N PHE A 270 1.67 13.95 -5.25
CA PHE A 270 0.53 13.07 -5.55
C PHE A 270 0.55 12.62 -7.02
N HIS A 271 0.29 11.34 -7.24
CA HIS A 271 0.25 10.70 -8.56
C HIS A 271 -1.11 10.06 -8.78
N SER A 272 -1.81 10.51 -9.82
CA SER A 272 -3.06 9.92 -10.26
C SER A 272 -2.79 8.73 -11.19
N ALA A 273 -3.40 7.58 -10.88
CA ALA A 273 -3.46 6.42 -11.75
C ALA A 273 -4.83 6.39 -12.47
N PRO A 274 -4.86 5.97 -13.75
CA PRO A 274 -6.10 5.90 -14.52
C PRO A 274 -7.08 4.93 -13.86
N ASP A 275 -8.36 5.32 -13.81
CA ASP A 275 -9.40 4.56 -13.14
C ASP A 275 -10.18 3.61 -14.06
N GLY A 276 -10.10 3.83 -15.37
CA GLY A 276 -10.82 3.04 -16.38
C GLY A 276 -12.35 3.19 -16.30
N LEU A 277 -12.86 4.18 -15.57
CA LEU A 277 -14.28 4.38 -15.37
C LEU A 277 -14.91 5.12 -16.55
N SER A 278 -16.13 4.72 -16.92
CA SER A 278 -16.95 5.54 -17.81
C SER A 278 -17.33 6.87 -17.12
N PRO A 279 -17.71 7.91 -17.89
CA PRO A 279 -18.12 9.19 -17.29
C PRO A 279 -19.26 9.06 -16.26
N ALA A 280 -20.24 8.19 -16.52
CA ALA A 280 -21.36 7.97 -15.61
C ALA A 280 -20.92 7.28 -14.30
N GLU A 281 -20.08 6.25 -14.40
CA GLU A 281 -19.52 5.56 -13.22
C GLU A 281 -18.63 6.51 -12.41
N ARG A 282 -17.86 7.38 -13.08
CA ARG A 282 -17.03 8.38 -12.42
C ARG A 282 -17.85 9.34 -11.58
N VAL A 283 -18.97 9.84 -12.10
CA VAL A 283 -19.88 10.72 -11.34
C VAL A 283 -20.46 9.99 -10.12
N ALA A 284 -20.92 8.75 -10.30
CA ALA A 284 -21.44 7.94 -9.19
C ALA A 284 -20.37 7.70 -8.11
N ARG A 285 -19.14 7.41 -8.53
CA ARG A 285 -18.02 7.15 -7.62
C ARG A 285 -17.56 8.42 -6.90
N GLN A 286 -17.49 9.55 -7.59
CA GLN A 286 -17.19 10.85 -6.98
C GLN A 286 -18.21 11.21 -5.89
N LYS A 287 -19.50 10.95 -6.13
CA LYS A 287 -20.54 11.16 -5.10
C LYS A 287 -20.33 10.26 -3.88
N ALA A 288 -19.98 8.99 -4.09
CA ALA A 288 -19.66 8.08 -2.99
C ALA A 288 -18.41 8.54 -2.22
N GLU A 289 -17.38 9.03 -2.91
CA GLU A 289 -16.16 9.56 -2.30
C GLU A 289 -16.40 10.83 -1.48
N GLN A 290 -17.29 11.73 -1.93
CA GLN A 290 -17.70 12.90 -1.15
C GLN A 290 -18.34 12.50 0.18
N GLN A 291 -19.18 11.46 0.18
CA GLN A 291 -19.75 10.93 1.42
C GLN A 291 -18.67 10.34 2.34
N LEU A 292 -17.72 9.60 1.77
CA LEU A 292 -16.59 9.05 2.52
C LEU A 292 -15.67 10.14 3.09
N GLN A 293 -15.52 11.28 2.42
CA GLN A 293 -14.74 12.41 2.95
C GLN A 293 -15.35 12.94 4.25
N LEU A 294 -16.67 13.05 4.32
CA LEU A 294 -17.36 13.50 5.53
C LEU A 294 -17.13 12.54 6.70
N THR A 295 -17.22 11.23 6.46
CA THR A 295 -16.99 10.23 7.52
C THR A 295 -15.52 10.12 7.90
N THR A 296 -14.60 10.31 6.95
CA THR A 296 -13.15 10.27 7.21
C THR A 296 -12.70 11.46 8.05
N GLN A 297 -13.42 12.60 8.03
CA GLN A 297 -13.02 13.80 8.77
C GLN A 297 -12.93 13.55 10.28
N ALA A 298 -13.91 12.84 10.86
CA ALA A 298 -13.90 12.55 12.30
C ALA A 298 -12.70 11.66 12.70
N GLU A 299 -12.35 10.68 11.86
CA GLU A 299 -11.18 9.84 12.05
C GLU A 299 -9.87 10.64 11.95
N LEU A 300 -9.79 11.54 10.96
CA LEU A 300 -8.66 12.42 10.75
C LEU A 300 -8.44 13.39 11.93
N ASP A 301 -9.51 13.99 12.45
CA ASP A 301 -9.44 14.89 13.60
C ASP A 301 -8.96 14.15 14.86
N ALA A 302 -9.46 12.92 15.08
CA ALA A 302 -9.02 12.08 16.18
C ALA A 302 -7.52 11.70 16.05
N ALA A 303 -7.08 11.32 14.86
CA ALA A 303 -5.68 11.00 14.57
C ALA A 303 -4.75 12.19 14.82
N LEU A 304 -5.14 13.39 14.37
CA LEU A 304 -4.40 14.63 14.62
C LEU A 304 -4.29 14.92 16.13
N GLY A 305 -5.39 14.78 16.87
CA GLY A 305 -5.39 14.94 18.32
C GLY A 305 -4.45 13.96 19.02
N GLN A 306 -4.43 12.70 18.61
CA GLN A 306 -3.51 11.68 19.15
C GLN A 306 -2.05 12.02 18.89
N LEU A 307 -1.70 12.44 17.67
CA LEU A 307 -0.34 12.79 17.29
C LEU A 307 0.15 14.04 18.03
N GLN A 308 -0.69 15.07 18.15
CA GLN A 308 -0.37 16.27 18.94
C GLN A 308 -0.20 15.95 20.42
N ALA A 309 -1.03 15.07 20.99
CA ALA A 309 -0.88 14.60 22.37
C ALA A 309 0.41 13.79 22.58
N HIS A 310 0.82 13.00 21.58
CA HIS A 310 2.09 12.28 21.63
C HIS A 310 3.29 13.24 21.56
N HIS A 311 3.27 14.20 20.63
CA HIS A 311 4.34 15.20 20.50
C HIS A 311 4.50 16.05 21.77
N ARG A 312 3.39 16.47 22.39
CA ARG A 312 3.41 17.18 23.68
C ARG A 312 4.05 16.34 24.79
N ARG A 313 3.77 15.03 24.85
CA ARG A 313 4.40 14.14 25.85
C ARG A 313 5.91 14.02 25.65
N LEU A 314 6.35 13.85 24.41
CA LEU A 314 7.79 13.76 24.08
C LEU A 314 8.53 15.07 24.41
N SER A 315 7.92 16.23 24.15
CA SER A 315 8.54 17.52 24.46
C SER A 315 8.65 17.77 25.96
N THR A 316 7.65 17.38 26.76
CA THR A 316 7.73 17.44 28.22
C THR A 316 8.80 16.52 28.79
N GLN A 317 8.92 15.28 28.29
CA GLN A 317 9.96 14.34 28.73
C GLN A 317 11.37 14.86 28.45
N ARG A 318 11.60 15.45 27.28
CA ARG A 318 12.91 16.05 26.94
C ARG A 318 13.30 17.19 27.89
N ARG A 319 12.33 18.04 28.27
CA ARG A 319 12.58 19.14 29.23
C ARG A 319 12.95 18.62 30.61
N ASN A 320 12.30 17.56 31.10
CA ASN A 320 12.57 17.00 32.42
C ASN A 320 13.94 16.33 32.51
N HIS A 321 14.43 15.70 31.43
CA HIS A 321 15.77 15.12 31.40
C HIS A 321 16.91 16.14 31.24
N HIS A 322 16.61 17.35 30.75
CA HIS A 322 17.59 18.42 30.59
C HIS A 322 17.66 19.40 31.76
N SER A 323 17.01 19.12 32.90
CA SER A 323 17.33 19.84 34.13
C SER A 323 18.68 19.32 34.66
N PRO A 324 19.78 20.10 34.54
CA PRO A 324 21.04 19.69 35.13
C PRO A 324 20.81 19.56 36.63
N SER A 325 21.08 18.38 37.19
CA SER A 325 21.24 18.23 38.63
C SER A 325 22.27 19.27 39.05
N LYS A 326 21.84 20.33 39.74
CA LYS A 326 22.77 21.31 40.30
C LYS A 326 23.83 20.53 41.08
N PRO A 327 25.13 20.63 40.74
CA PRO A 327 26.15 19.99 41.55
C PRO A 327 26.01 20.55 42.97
N ARG A 328 25.66 19.67 43.92
CA ARG A 328 25.76 19.99 45.34
C ARG A 328 27.24 20.15 45.63
N PHE A 329 27.73 21.39 45.60
CA PHE A 329 28.94 21.73 46.31
C PHE A 329 28.62 21.65 47.81
N GLU A 330 28.87 20.50 48.41
CA GLU A 330 29.00 20.38 49.85
C GLU A 330 30.31 21.07 50.24
N SER A 331 30.17 22.31 50.73
CA SER A 331 31.23 23.00 51.46
C SER A 331 31.42 22.32 52.80
N ALA A 332 32.38 21.39 52.87
CA ALA A 332 32.94 20.94 54.13
C ALA A 332 33.82 22.06 54.71
N VAL A 333 33.46 22.48 55.92
CA VAL A 333 34.14 23.43 56.80
C VAL A 333 35.37 22.77 57.44
#